data_AF-E8NDW1-F1
#
_entry.id   AF-E8NDW1-F1
#
_cell.length_a   1.000
_cell.length_b   1.000
_cell.length_c   1.000
_cell.angle_alpha   90.00
_cell.angle_beta   90.00
_cell.angle_gamma   90.00
#
_symmetry.space_group_name_H-M   'P 1'
#
loop_
_entity.id
_entity.type
_entity.pdbx_description
1 polymer ?
#
loop_
_entity_poly.entity_id
_entity_poly.type
_entity_poly.pdbx_seq_one_letter_code
_entity_poly.pdbx_strand_id
1 'polypeptide(L)'
;MAEKKTPQTNEELAYRLAEDPAHTLRAPGDVRTGESAAAYGREFLLREFGDEQAIQAAMRKPGRPRKATVKVAARKGPSPTVRARVTDADFDMLARIEAKTGKTESELVREGVALVIARYA
;
A
#
# COMPACT_ATOMS: atom_id res chain seq x y z
N MET A 1 -10.49 -10.47 -18.24
CA MET A 1 -9.58 -9.30 -18.27
C MET A 1 -10.08 -8.31 -17.23
N ALA A 2 -9.25 -7.91 -16.26
CA ALA A 2 -9.68 -6.98 -15.22
C ALA A 2 -9.60 -5.54 -15.74
N GLU A 3 -10.75 -4.90 -15.85
CA GLU A 3 -10.89 -3.50 -16.26
C GLU A 3 -10.14 -2.62 -15.24
N LYS A 4 -9.09 -1.94 -15.71
CA LYS A 4 -8.29 -1.05 -14.86
C LYS A 4 -9.15 0.17 -14.52
N LYS A 5 -9.60 0.26 -13.27
CA LYS A 5 -10.34 1.40 -12.75
C LYS A 5 -9.47 2.66 -12.85
N THR A 6 -9.83 3.57 -13.74
CA THR A 6 -9.17 4.86 -13.92
C THR A 6 -9.19 5.62 -12.58
N PRO A 7 -8.08 6.25 -12.16
CA PRO A 7 -8.07 7.01 -10.92
C PRO A 7 -8.99 8.22 -11.08
N GLN A 8 -10.13 8.20 -10.39
CA GLN A 8 -11.06 9.33 -10.36
C GLN A 8 -10.53 10.38 -9.40
N THR A 9 -10.66 11.64 -9.78
CA THR A 9 -10.28 12.74 -8.90
C THR A 9 -11.30 12.85 -7.76
N ASN A 10 -10.90 13.43 -6.63
CA ASN A 10 -11.81 13.63 -5.50
C ASN A 10 -12.98 14.55 -5.87
N GLU A 11 -12.77 15.46 -6.83
CA GLU A 11 -13.80 16.38 -7.34
C GLU A 11 -14.87 15.63 -8.14
N GLU A 12 -14.49 14.69 -9.00
CA GLU A 12 -15.41 13.83 -9.75
C GLU A 12 -16.24 12.92 -8.83
N LEU A 13 -15.61 12.42 -7.75
CA LEU A 13 -16.29 11.62 -6.73
C LEU A 13 -17.29 12.45 -5.94
N ALA A 14 -16.93 13.67 -5.56
CA ALA A 14 -17.81 14.58 -4.85
C ALA A 14 -19.03 14.97 -5.69
N TYR A 15 -18.83 15.29 -6.97
CA TYR A 15 -19.91 15.61 -7.90
C TYR A 15 -20.90 14.45 -8.07
N ARG A 16 -20.40 13.21 -8.22
CA ARG A 16 -21.27 12.02 -8.33
C ARG A 16 -22.11 11.80 -7.08
N LEU A 17 -21.52 11.96 -5.89
CA LEU A 17 -22.23 11.76 -4.62
C LEU A 17 -23.25 12.86 -4.32
N ALA A 18 -23.04 14.07 -4.84
CA ALA A 18 -23.92 15.21 -4.63
C ALA A 18 -25.08 15.26 -5.62
N GLU A 19 -24.86 14.91 -6.89
CA GLU A 19 -25.82 15.19 -7.96
C GLU A 19 -26.50 13.95 -8.55
N ASP A 20 -26.01 12.72 -8.31
CA ASP A 20 -26.60 11.52 -8.90
C ASP A 20 -27.72 10.94 -7.99
N PRO A 21 -29.00 11.01 -8.41
CA PRO A 21 -30.12 10.47 -7.63
C PRO A 21 -30.14 8.93 -7.58
N ALA A 22 -29.41 8.26 -8.47
CA ALA A 22 -29.22 6.80 -8.43
C ALA A 22 -28.16 6.38 -7.41
N HIS A 23 -27.34 7.32 -6.92
CA HIS A 23 -26.27 7.10 -5.92
C HIS A 23 -26.56 7.83 -4.60
N THR A 24 -27.81 7.85 -4.16
CA THR A 24 -28.14 8.36 -2.82
C THR A 24 -27.40 7.56 -1.76
N LEU A 25 -26.59 8.26 -0.95
CA LEU A 25 -25.97 7.66 0.23
C LEU A 25 -27.07 7.16 1.16
N ARG A 26 -26.98 5.91 1.61
CA ARG A 26 -27.85 5.41 2.67
C ARG A 26 -27.63 6.29 3.90
N ALA A 27 -28.72 6.65 4.58
CA ALA A 27 -28.63 7.31 5.86
C ALA A 27 -27.69 6.50 6.78
N PRO A 28 -26.74 7.15 7.46
CA PRO A 28 -25.86 6.46 8.39
C PRO A 28 -26.72 5.74 9.43
N GLY A 29 -26.44 4.46 9.65
CA GLY A 29 -27.16 3.68 10.66
C GLY A 29 -26.84 4.13 12.08
N ASP A 30 -27.66 3.70 13.04
CA ASP A 30 -27.46 4.03 14.45
C ASP A 30 -26.08 3.57 14.94
N VAL A 31 -25.35 4.52 15.54
CA VAL A 31 -24.04 4.25 16.12
C VAL A 31 -24.25 3.60 17.48
N ARG A 32 -23.93 2.31 17.59
CA ARG A 32 -23.91 1.59 18.87
C ARG A 32 -22.57 1.81 19.57
N THR A 33 -22.59 1.99 20.88
CA THR A 33 -21.39 2.17 21.72
C THR A 33 -21.41 1.26 22.95
N GLY A 34 -20.23 0.99 23.49
CA GLY A 34 -20.07 0.23 24.73
C GLY A 34 -20.64 -1.20 24.63
N GLU A 35 -21.41 -1.60 25.64
CA GLU A 35 -21.95 -2.95 25.74
C GLU A 35 -22.91 -3.32 24.59
N SER A 36 -23.73 -2.37 24.14
CA SER A 36 -24.64 -2.57 23.01
C SER A 36 -23.90 -2.89 21.70
N ALA A 37 -22.73 -2.27 21.49
CA ALA A 37 -21.87 -2.55 20.35
C ALA A 37 -21.21 -3.93 20.48
N ALA A 38 -20.77 -4.30 21.68
CA ALA A 38 -20.17 -5.60 21.94
C ALA A 38 -21.18 -6.75 21.72
N ALA A 39 -22.42 -6.59 22.18
CA ALA A 39 -23.49 -7.57 21.97
C ALA A 39 -23.81 -7.74 20.48
N TYR A 40 -24.03 -6.64 19.76
CA TYR A 40 -24.30 -6.67 18.33
C TYR A 40 -23.13 -7.24 17.52
N GLY A 41 -21.90 -6.87 17.88
CA GLY A 41 -20.69 -7.40 17.24
C GLY A 41 -20.53 -8.90 17.46
N ARG A 42 -20.83 -9.41 18.65
CA ARG A 42 -20.82 -10.85 18.94
C ARG A 42 -21.86 -11.61 18.13
N GLU A 43 -23.09 -11.11 18.10
CA GLU A 43 -24.17 -11.70 17.29
C GLU A 43 -23.80 -11.74 15.81
N PHE A 44 -23.23 -10.65 15.28
CA PHE A 44 -22.73 -10.59 13.92
C PHE A 44 -21.66 -11.66 13.66
N LEU A 45 -20.66 -11.79 14.54
CA LEU A 45 -19.58 -12.77 14.37
C LEU A 45 -20.11 -14.21 14.43
N LEU A 46 -21.05 -14.51 15.35
CA LEU A 46 -21.66 -15.83 15.44
C LEU A 46 -22.47 -16.18 14.19
N ARG A 47 -23.15 -15.20 13.59
CA ARG A 47 -23.86 -15.41 12.33
C ARG A 47 -22.93 -15.73 11.17
N GLU A 48 -21.79 -15.04 11.06
CA GLU A 48 -20.86 -15.24 9.94
C GLU A 48 -19.93 -16.45 10.11
N PHE A 49 -19.53 -16.78 11.34
CA PHE A 49 -18.58 -17.86 11.62
C PHE A 49 -19.22 -19.12 12.21
N GLY A 50 -20.51 -19.06 12.59
CA GLY A 50 -21.31 -20.18 13.10
C GLY A 50 -21.15 -20.43 14.60
N ASP A 51 -19.91 -20.55 15.08
CA ASP A 51 -19.62 -20.80 16.50
C ASP A 51 -18.41 -20.00 17.03
N GLU A 52 -18.29 -19.94 18.35
CA GLU A 52 -17.22 -19.19 19.03
C GLU A 52 -15.82 -19.77 18.76
N GLN A 53 -15.70 -21.08 18.55
CA GLN A 53 -14.41 -21.72 18.27
C GLN A 53 -13.90 -21.34 16.87
N ALA A 54 -14.79 -21.22 15.89
CA ALA A 54 -14.52 -20.75 14.54
C ALA A 54 -14.11 -19.28 14.53
N ILE A 55 -14.75 -18.43 15.35
CA ILE A 55 -14.34 -17.03 15.56
C ILE A 55 -12.90 -16.99 16.10
N GLN A 56 -12.61 -17.73 17.17
CA GLN A 56 -11.27 -17.77 17.77
C GLN A 56 -10.23 -18.33 16.79
N ALA A 57 -10.55 -19.38 16.03
CA ALA A 57 -9.67 -19.93 15.01
C ALA A 57 -9.40 -18.93 13.87
N ALA A 58 -10.40 -18.15 13.46
CA ALA A 58 -10.24 -17.09 12.47
C ALA A 58 -9.36 -15.94 12.99
N MET A 59 -9.50 -15.55 14.27
CA MET A 59 -8.64 -14.56 14.91
C MET A 59 -7.20 -15.05 15.15
N ARG A 60 -7.00 -16.36 15.29
CA ARG A 60 -5.68 -17.00 15.44
C ARG A 60 -4.89 -17.08 14.14
N LYS A 61 -5.52 -16.98 12.96
CA LYS A 61 -4.77 -16.76 11.71
C LYS A 61 -3.91 -15.50 11.89
N PRO A 62 -2.64 -15.48 11.45
CA PRO A 62 -1.80 -14.31 11.62
C PRO A 62 -2.60 -13.12 11.08
N GLY A 63 -2.90 -12.17 11.96
CA GLY A 63 -3.74 -11.02 11.64
C GLY A 63 -3.14 -10.19 10.50
N ARG A 64 -3.68 -8.98 10.27
CA ARG A 64 -3.12 -8.03 9.29
C ARG A 64 -1.60 -8.17 9.27
N PRO A 65 -0.99 -8.62 8.15
CA PRO A 65 0.44 -8.84 8.12
C PRO A 65 1.06 -7.56 8.65
N ARG A 66 1.87 -7.69 9.71
CA ARG A 66 2.68 -6.56 10.16
C ARG A 66 3.34 -6.06 8.89
N LYS A 67 3.39 -4.74 8.64
CA LYS A 67 4.03 -4.20 7.43
C LYS A 67 5.46 -4.76 7.19
N ALA A 68 6.05 -5.42 8.18
CA ALA A 68 7.31 -6.15 8.14
C ALA A 68 7.27 -7.63 7.67
N THR A 69 6.11 -8.28 7.48
CA THR A 69 6.03 -9.73 7.12
C THR A 69 5.68 -10.01 5.67
N VAL A 70 5.56 -8.98 4.83
CA VAL A 70 5.73 -9.18 3.38
C VAL A 70 7.20 -9.56 3.19
N LYS A 71 7.45 -10.74 2.61
CA LYS A 71 8.77 -11.35 2.36
C LYS A 71 9.66 -10.53 1.41
N VAL A 72 9.99 -9.32 1.81
CA VAL A 72 11.37 -8.85 1.75
C VAL A 72 11.73 -8.78 3.22
N ALA A 73 12.63 -9.65 3.70
CA ALA A 73 13.21 -9.47 5.02
C ALA A 73 13.93 -8.11 5.00
N ALA A 74 13.20 -7.03 5.25
CA ALA A 74 13.73 -5.71 5.40
C ALA A 74 14.54 -5.77 6.70
N ARG A 75 15.82 -6.15 6.58
CA ARG A 75 16.80 -6.02 7.64
C ARG A 75 16.58 -4.62 8.20
N LYS A 76 16.10 -4.54 9.45
CA LYS A 76 15.91 -3.27 10.14
C LYS A 76 17.33 -2.74 10.38
N GLY A 77 17.75 -1.79 9.55
CA GLY A 77 19.11 -1.27 9.51
C GLY A 77 19.29 -0.36 8.29
N PRO A 78 20.36 0.44 8.25
CA PRO A 78 20.69 1.24 7.07
C PRO A 78 20.77 0.33 5.84
N SER A 79 20.30 0.82 4.69
CA SER A 79 20.45 0.11 3.42
C SER A 79 21.93 -0.25 3.19
N PRO A 80 22.25 -1.46 2.70
CA PRO A 80 23.61 -1.82 2.34
C PRO A 80 24.20 -0.73 1.44
N THR A 81 25.37 -0.20 1.83
CA THR A 81 26.02 0.89 1.11
C THR A 81 27.22 0.35 0.35
N VAL A 82 27.30 0.67 -0.94
CA VAL A 82 28.46 0.36 -1.79
C VAL A 82 29.17 1.67 -2.08
N ARG A 83 30.48 1.74 -1.83
CA ARG A 83 31.31 2.89 -2.20
C ARG A 83 32.03 2.57 -3.51
N ALA A 84 31.86 3.42 -4.50
CA ALA A 84 32.51 3.31 -5.81
C ALA A 84 33.24 4.61 -6.17
N ARG A 85 34.18 4.52 -7.11
CA ARG A 85 34.79 5.68 -7.75
C ARG A 85 34.31 5.72 -9.20
N VAL A 86 33.98 6.91 -9.66
CA VAL A 86 33.62 7.21 -11.05
C VAL A 86 34.52 8.32 -11.55
N THR A 87 34.59 8.50 -12.87
CA THR A 87 35.31 9.64 -13.44
C THR A 87 34.53 10.93 -13.18
N ASP A 88 35.22 12.08 -13.13
CA ASP A 88 34.56 13.38 -12.98
C ASP A 88 33.55 13.63 -14.12
N ALA A 89 33.89 13.19 -15.33
CA ALA A 89 33.01 13.28 -16.50
C ALA A 89 31.70 12.49 -16.32
N ASP A 90 31.77 11.28 -15.76
CA ASP A 90 30.57 10.47 -15.49
C ASP A 90 29.72 11.09 -14.38
N PHE A 91 30.37 11.66 -13.37
CA PHE A 91 29.71 12.36 -12.27
C PHE A 91 28.95 13.60 -12.77
N ASP A 92 29.59 14.41 -13.62
CA ASP A 92 28.94 15.57 -14.25
C ASP A 92 27.74 15.15 -15.13
N MET A 93 27.84 13.99 -15.79
CA MET A 93 26.75 13.46 -16.60
C MET A 93 25.55 13.03 -15.73
N LEU A 94 25.77 12.50 -14.52
CA LEU A 94 24.68 12.21 -13.58
C LEU A 94 23.92 13.48 -13.22
N ALA A 95 24.60 14.58 -12.90
CA ALA A 95 23.95 15.85 -12.57
C ALA A 95 23.06 16.37 -13.72
N ARG A 96 23.48 16.19 -14.97
CA ARG A 96 22.66 16.54 -16.15
C ARG A 96 21.42 15.66 -16.29
N ILE A 97 21.53 14.37 -15.96
CA ILE A 97 20.41 13.43 -16.01
C ILE A 97 19.40 13.74 -14.90
N GLU A 98 19.87 14.09 -13.69
CA GLU A 98 19.00 14.55 -12.60
C GLU A 98 18.18 15.76 -13.03
N ALA A 99 18.82 16.79 -13.58
CA ALA A 99 18.13 17.98 -14.06
C ALA A 99 17.09 17.68 -15.15
N LYS A 100 17.34 16.69 -16.01
CA LYS A 100 16.43 16.30 -17.09
C LYS A 100 15.25 15.43 -16.63
N THR A 101 15.48 14.56 -15.64
CA THR A 101 14.51 13.52 -15.25
C THR A 101 13.78 13.83 -13.95
N GLY A 102 14.30 14.74 -13.13
CA GLY A 102 13.81 15.02 -11.78
C GLY A 102 14.08 13.90 -10.77
N LYS A 103 14.82 12.85 -11.17
CA LYS A 103 15.25 11.78 -10.27
C LYS A 103 16.46 12.22 -9.45
N THR A 104 16.58 11.65 -8.26
CA THR A 104 17.75 11.82 -7.39
C THR A 104 18.93 10.94 -7.83
N GLU A 105 20.15 11.31 -7.44
CA GLU A 105 21.37 10.53 -7.69
C GLU A 105 21.21 9.06 -7.31
N SER A 106 20.66 8.83 -6.11
CA SER A 106 20.44 7.48 -5.57
C SER A 106 19.43 6.68 -6.38
N GLU A 107 18.44 7.32 -7.01
CA GLU A 107 17.49 6.63 -7.90
C GLU A 107 18.15 6.24 -9.22
N LEU A 108 18.92 7.15 -9.81
CA LEU A 108 19.66 6.89 -11.05
C LEU A 108 20.69 5.77 -10.86
N VAL A 109 21.44 5.79 -9.76
CA VAL A 109 22.41 4.73 -9.43
C VAL A 109 21.70 3.40 -9.22
N ARG A 110 20.55 3.38 -8.52
CA ARG A 110 19.76 2.13 -8.35
C ARG A 110 19.25 1.57 -9.67
N GLU A 111 18.79 2.43 -10.57
CA GLU A 111 18.36 2.03 -11.91
C GLU A 111 19.51 1.44 -12.72
N GLY A 112 20.68 2.09 -12.71
CA GLY A 112 21.90 1.58 -13.35
C GLY A 112 22.30 0.20 -12.81
N VAL A 113 22.30 0.03 -11.48
CA VAL A 113 22.58 -1.27 -10.84
C VAL A 113 21.56 -2.32 -11.26
N ALA A 114 20.27 -1.99 -11.31
CA ALA A 114 19.23 -2.93 -11.74
C ALA A 114 19.43 -3.38 -13.20
N LEU A 115 19.81 -2.45 -14.10
CA LEU A 115 20.13 -2.77 -15.49
C LEU A 115 21.33 -3.71 -15.61
N VAL A 116 22.38 -3.51 -14.80
CA VAL A 116 23.55 -4.40 -14.77
C VAL A 116 23.14 -5.78 -14.26
N ILE A 117 22.40 -5.88 -13.16
CA ILE A 117 21.94 -7.17 -12.62
C ILE A 117 21.09 -7.91 -13.66
N ALA A 118 20.12 -7.23 -14.29
CA ALA A 118 19.27 -7.82 -15.31
C ALA A 118 20.03 -8.34 -16.54
N ARG A 119 21.24 -7.82 -16.78
CA ARG A 119 22.11 -8.25 -17.88
C ARG A 119 22.92 -9.52 -17.55
N TYR A 120 23.24 -9.76 -16.28
CA TYR A 120 24.19 -10.79 -15.86
C TYR A 120 23.62 -11.86 -14.93
N ALA A 121 22.37 -11.71 -14.47
CA ALA A 121 21.63 -12.70 -13.69
C ALA A 121 20.64 -13.46 -14.59
#